data_AF-A0A0F8B1W2-F1
#
_entry.id   AF-A0A0F8B1W2-F1
#
_cell.length_a   1.000
_cell.length_b   1.000
_cell.length_c   1.000
_cell.angle_alpha   90.00
_cell.angle_beta   90.00
_cell.angle_gamma   90.00
#
_symmetry.space_group_name_H-M   'P 1'
#
loop_
_entity.id
_entity.type
_entity.pdbx_description
1 polymer ?
#
loop_
_entity_poly.entity_id
_entity_poly.type
_entity_poly.pdbx_seq_one_letter_code
_entity_poly.pdbx_strand_id
1 'polypeptide(L)'
;MFLASAPYFQGRFAGSPWILQNFQSAILTVSTLSNLTSMYILTNIQQTASYPFRMKLAFVIETIVFIVLGLSTMFFVDASPVSYLVFTLLMVTVTALATGLIQNGAFSFCASFGCAEYTQGLMAGQGIAGVLPSIAQVLVSLAAADDGGDSNSNSNSSNPIPSDGGMRSSTHAQLTSAFLPFLAAVVVCIGALVSLAPLIRRHDRIIENRMVDRMADSVHSIEEAERVSRKVISIKGLLVKLFWPAASIFMCFTVAMFFPVFTSKILSVISADGS
;
A
#
# COMPACT_ATOMS: atom_id res chain seq x y z
N MET A 1 -0.08 -3.45 -3.31
CA MET A 1 0.09 -4.82 -3.85
C MET A 1 -1.15 -5.34 -4.56
N PHE A 2 -2.36 -5.24 -4.00
CA PHE A 2 -3.58 -5.69 -4.68
C PHE A 2 -3.77 -5.15 -6.12
N LEU A 3 -3.40 -3.88 -6.36
CA LEU A 3 -3.43 -3.29 -7.71
C LEU A 3 -2.32 -3.79 -8.64
N ALA A 4 -1.20 -4.28 -8.12
CA ALA A 4 -0.14 -4.90 -8.93
C ALA A 4 -0.56 -6.30 -9.41
N SER A 5 -1.38 -7.01 -8.61
CA SER A 5 -2.04 -8.25 -9.00
C SER A 5 -3.38 -8.04 -9.71
N ALA A 6 -3.70 -6.81 -10.14
CA ALA A 6 -4.90 -6.51 -10.92
C ALA A 6 -5.12 -7.43 -12.14
N PRO A 7 -4.12 -7.77 -12.98
CA PRO A 7 -4.34 -8.67 -14.11
C PRO A 7 -4.79 -10.08 -13.68
N TYR A 8 -4.31 -10.57 -12.54
CA TYR A 8 -4.77 -11.84 -11.98
C TYR A 8 -6.24 -11.76 -11.55
N PHE A 9 -6.63 -10.71 -10.84
CA PHE A 9 -8.01 -10.49 -10.44
C PHE A 9 -8.95 -10.28 -11.64
N GLN A 10 -8.47 -9.64 -12.71
CA GLN A 10 -9.22 -9.48 -13.96
C GLN A 10 -9.55 -10.83 -14.59
N GLY A 11 -8.55 -11.73 -14.71
CA GLY A 11 -8.79 -13.10 -15.19
C GLY A 11 -9.75 -13.88 -14.29
N ARG A 12 -9.63 -13.71 -12.97
CA ARG A 12 -10.46 -14.43 -11.99
C ARG A 12 -11.92 -13.94 -11.94
N PHE A 13 -12.15 -12.65 -12.15
CA PHE A 13 -13.49 -12.05 -12.11
C PHE A 13 -14.15 -11.93 -13.48
N ALA A 14 -13.53 -12.44 -14.56
CA ALA A 14 -14.07 -12.41 -15.91
C ALA A 14 -15.48 -13.02 -16.05
N GLY A 15 -15.83 -13.96 -15.16
CA GLY A 15 -17.17 -14.56 -15.12
C GLY A 15 -18.29 -13.64 -14.62
N SER A 16 -18.00 -12.43 -14.13
CA SER A 16 -19.02 -11.45 -13.72
C SER A 16 -18.65 -10.03 -14.20
N PRO A 17 -19.40 -9.47 -15.17
CA PRO A 17 -19.08 -8.16 -15.74
C PRO A 17 -19.22 -7.03 -14.71
N TRP A 18 -20.13 -7.15 -13.74
CA TRP A 18 -20.28 -6.15 -12.68
C TRP A 18 -19.06 -6.12 -11.75
N ILE A 19 -18.54 -7.28 -11.35
CA ILE A 19 -17.36 -7.37 -10.49
C ILE A 19 -16.12 -6.84 -11.22
N LEU A 20 -15.94 -7.22 -12.49
CA LEU A 20 -14.79 -6.83 -13.29
C LEU A 20 -14.67 -5.30 -13.45
N GLN A 21 -15.79 -4.58 -13.51
CA GLN A 21 -15.78 -3.13 -13.63
C GLN A 21 -15.58 -2.41 -12.29
N ASN A 22 -15.98 -3.03 -11.17
CA ASN A 22 -16.06 -2.35 -9.87
C ASN A 22 -15.02 -2.83 -8.83
N PHE A 23 -14.32 -3.95 -9.05
CA PHE A 23 -13.44 -4.54 -8.03
C PHE A 23 -12.31 -3.60 -7.59
N GLN A 24 -11.70 -2.85 -8.50
CA GLN A 24 -10.63 -1.92 -8.16
C GLN A 24 -11.13 -0.77 -7.28
N SER A 25 -12.25 -0.16 -7.65
CA SER A 25 -12.89 0.91 -6.86
C SER A 25 -13.37 0.40 -5.50
N ALA A 26 -13.90 -0.83 -5.44
CA ALA A 26 -14.29 -1.47 -4.18
C ALA A 26 -13.10 -1.70 -3.26
N ILE A 27 -11.99 -2.26 -3.78
CA ILE A 27 -10.74 -2.46 -3.03
C ILE A 27 -10.20 -1.14 -2.48
N LEU A 28 -10.16 -0.10 -3.31
CA LEU A 28 -9.69 1.22 -2.91
C LEU A 28 -10.58 1.80 -1.80
N THR A 29 -11.90 1.78 -1.98
CA THR A 29 -12.86 2.34 -1.01
C THR A 29 -12.76 1.65 0.35
N VAL A 30 -12.74 0.30 0.36
CA VAL A 30 -12.62 -0.49 1.59
C VAL A 30 -11.28 -0.23 2.28
N SER A 31 -10.19 -0.16 1.52
CA SER A 31 -8.86 0.15 2.04
C SER A 31 -8.83 1.53 2.69
N THR A 32 -9.34 2.56 2.01
CA THR A 32 -9.36 3.94 2.51
C THR A 32 -10.19 4.07 3.79
N LEU A 33 -11.41 3.52 3.80
CA LEU A 33 -12.29 3.60 4.96
C LEU A 33 -11.73 2.85 6.17
N SER A 34 -11.18 1.66 5.94
CA SER A 34 -10.56 0.83 6.99
C SER A 34 -9.31 1.50 7.56
N ASN A 35 -8.45 2.05 6.70
CA ASN A 35 -7.25 2.76 7.14
C ASN A 35 -7.61 4.04 7.92
N LEU A 36 -8.60 4.81 7.46
CA LEU A 36 -9.09 5.99 8.16
C LEU A 36 -9.63 5.63 9.56
N THR A 37 -10.44 4.57 9.63
CA THR A 37 -10.98 4.07 10.90
C THR A 37 -9.87 3.61 11.85
N SER A 38 -8.90 2.86 11.32
CA SER A 38 -7.71 2.43 12.08
C SER A 38 -6.96 3.62 12.65
N MET A 39 -6.66 4.62 11.82
CA MET A 39 -5.96 5.84 12.21
C MET A 39 -6.70 6.61 13.29
N TYR A 40 -8.01 6.75 13.15
CA TYR A 40 -8.84 7.42 14.15
C TYR A 40 -8.77 6.71 15.51
N ILE A 41 -8.88 5.38 15.53
CA ILE A 41 -8.80 4.58 16.76
C ILE A 41 -7.40 4.68 17.38
N LEU A 42 -6.34 4.44 16.59
CA LEU A 42 -4.96 4.45 17.08
C LEU A 42 -4.52 5.81 17.60
N THR A 43 -5.02 6.90 17.00
CA THR A 43 -4.74 8.27 17.46
C THR A 43 -5.38 8.55 18.81
N ASN A 44 -6.49 7.90 19.17
CA ASN A 44 -7.07 8.00 20.50
C ASN A 44 -6.34 7.11 21.53
N ILE A 45 -5.79 5.96 21.10
CA ILE A 45 -5.08 5.01 21.97
C ILE A 45 -3.57 5.34 21.99
N GLN A 46 -3.18 6.38 22.74
CA GLN A 46 -1.78 6.83 22.83
C GLN A 46 -1.08 6.47 24.15
N GLN A 47 -1.81 6.27 25.26
CA GLN A 47 -1.20 6.34 26.60
C GLN A 47 -0.31 5.15 27.01
N THR A 48 -0.44 4.00 26.34
CA THR A 48 0.29 2.74 26.70
C THR A 48 0.99 2.11 25.50
N ALA A 49 1.22 2.87 24.44
CA ALA A 49 1.67 2.35 23.16
C ALA A 49 3.18 2.08 23.12
N SER A 50 3.58 0.82 22.98
CA SER A 50 4.94 0.46 22.54
C SER A 50 5.02 0.56 21.00
N TYR A 51 5.52 1.67 20.48
CA TYR A 51 5.62 1.93 19.03
C TYR A 51 6.44 0.86 18.26
N PRO A 52 7.57 0.35 18.79
CA PRO A 52 8.31 -0.76 18.16
C PRO A 52 7.49 -2.07 18.08
N PHE A 53 6.63 -2.32 19.07
CA PHE A 53 5.76 -3.49 19.06
C PHE A 53 4.66 -3.34 18.01
N ARG A 54 4.05 -2.16 17.88
CA ARG A 54 3.05 -1.88 16.83
C ARG A 54 3.62 -2.11 15.44
N MET A 55 4.83 -1.65 15.16
CA MET A 55 5.50 -1.91 13.87
C MET A 55 5.75 -3.40 13.64
N LYS A 56 6.33 -4.11 14.62
CA LYS A 56 6.58 -5.56 14.51
C LYS A 56 5.30 -6.36 14.28
N LEU A 57 4.26 -6.09 15.07
CA LEU A 57 2.96 -6.74 14.95
C LEU A 57 2.38 -6.54 13.55
N ALA A 58 2.45 -5.32 13.03
CA ALA A 58 1.85 -5.01 11.75
C ALA A 58 2.61 -5.64 10.56
N PHE A 59 3.95 -5.67 10.60
CA PHE A 59 4.72 -6.42 9.61
C PHE A 59 4.43 -7.93 9.65
N VAL A 60 4.20 -8.50 10.84
CA VAL A 60 3.78 -9.91 10.97
C VAL A 60 2.40 -10.13 10.35
N ILE A 61 1.44 -9.23 10.60
CA ILE A 61 0.10 -9.30 10.00
C ILE A 61 0.19 -9.22 8.47
N GLU A 62 0.93 -8.26 7.91
CA GLU A 62 1.13 -8.15 6.45
C GLU A 62 1.77 -9.41 5.85
N THR A 63 2.78 -9.97 6.52
CA THR A 63 3.42 -11.21 6.09
C THR A 63 2.42 -12.36 6.03
N ILE A 64 1.60 -12.52 7.07
CA ILE A 64 0.56 -13.56 7.12
C ILE A 64 -0.47 -13.33 6.01
N VAL A 65 -0.94 -12.11 5.80
CA VAL A 65 -1.92 -11.78 4.76
C VAL A 65 -1.37 -12.10 3.37
N PHE A 66 -0.12 -11.73 3.07
CA PHE A 66 0.49 -12.05 1.76
C PHE A 66 0.72 -13.54 1.55
N ILE A 67 1.09 -14.28 2.60
CA ILE A 67 1.16 -15.74 2.54
C ILE A 67 -0.23 -16.33 2.24
N VAL A 68 -1.27 -15.92 2.99
CA VAL A 68 -2.64 -16.40 2.80
C VAL A 68 -3.17 -16.06 1.41
N LEU A 69 -2.92 -14.85 0.91
CA LEU A 69 -3.27 -14.46 -0.46
C LEU A 69 -2.52 -15.30 -1.49
N GLY A 70 -1.21 -15.51 -1.32
CA GLY A 70 -0.40 -16.39 -2.16
C GLY A 70 -0.95 -17.81 -2.22
N LEU A 71 -1.24 -18.42 -1.07
CA LEU A 71 -1.85 -19.76 -1.01
C LEU A 71 -3.25 -19.78 -1.63
N SER A 72 -4.05 -18.72 -1.46
CA SER A 72 -5.38 -18.64 -2.08
C SER A 72 -5.32 -18.76 -3.61
N THR A 73 -4.23 -18.29 -4.22
CA THR A 73 -4.06 -18.40 -5.68
C THR A 73 -3.80 -19.84 -6.16
N MET A 74 -3.37 -20.74 -5.27
CA MET A 74 -3.13 -22.15 -5.57
C MET A 74 -4.30 -23.06 -5.16
N PHE A 75 -4.96 -22.77 -4.04
CA PHE A 75 -5.98 -23.67 -3.47
C PHE A 75 -7.43 -23.25 -3.76
N PHE A 76 -7.71 -21.97 -4.06
CA PHE A 76 -9.07 -21.46 -4.27
C PHE A 76 -9.40 -21.23 -5.76
N VAL A 77 -8.87 -22.08 -6.65
CA VAL A 77 -9.00 -21.92 -8.12
C VAL A 77 -10.45 -22.09 -8.60
N ASP A 78 -11.27 -22.90 -7.92
CA ASP A 78 -12.66 -23.20 -8.31
C ASP A 78 -13.73 -22.36 -7.58
N ALA A 79 -13.33 -21.45 -6.69
CA ALA A 79 -14.27 -20.61 -5.95
C ALA A 79 -15.11 -19.68 -6.88
N SER A 80 -16.32 -19.34 -6.46
CA SER A 80 -17.16 -18.35 -7.15
C SER A 80 -16.50 -16.96 -7.17
N PRO A 81 -16.67 -16.16 -8.26
CA PRO A 81 -16.14 -14.80 -8.32
C PRO A 81 -16.57 -13.91 -7.14
N VAL A 82 -17.81 -14.09 -6.65
CA VAL A 82 -18.34 -13.31 -5.52
C VAL A 82 -17.64 -13.68 -4.22
N SER A 83 -17.45 -14.97 -3.94
CA SER A 83 -16.82 -15.41 -2.69
C SER A 83 -15.34 -15.02 -2.64
N TYR A 84 -14.65 -15.06 -3.78
CA TYR A 84 -13.26 -14.62 -3.88
C TYR A 84 -13.12 -13.09 -3.73
N LEU A 85 -14.09 -12.31 -4.23
CA LEU A 85 -14.13 -10.86 -4.00
C LEU A 85 -14.30 -10.54 -2.51
N VAL A 86 -15.26 -11.18 -1.82
CA VAL A 86 -15.48 -10.98 -0.38
C VAL A 86 -14.23 -11.33 0.42
N PHE A 87 -13.59 -12.47 0.11
CA PHE A 87 -12.32 -12.87 0.72
C PHE A 87 -11.23 -11.80 0.49
N THR A 88 -11.11 -11.29 -0.73
CA THR A 88 -10.12 -10.26 -1.07
C THR A 88 -10.40 -8.97 -0.30
N LEU A 89 -11.67 -8.52 -0.19
CA LEU A 89 -12.03 -7.33 0.58
C LEU A 89 -11.76 -7.50 2.08
N LEU A 90 -11.93 -8.70 2.63
CA LEU A 90 -11.54 -9.00 4.00
C LEU A 90 -10.03 -8.89 4.20
N MET A 91 -9.23 -9.46 3.29
CA MET A 91 -7.77 -9.35 3.34
C MET A 91 -7.31 -7.89 3.19
N VAL A 92 -7.94 -7.13 2.29
CA VAL A 92 -7.71 -5.68 2.13
C VAL A 92 -8.00 -4.93 3.43
N THR A 93 -9.07 -5.28 4.14
CA THR A 93 -9.41 -4.68 5.44
C THR A 93 -8.31 -4.95 6.46
N VAL A 94 -7.84 -6.18 6.57
CA VAL A 94 -6.76 -6.56 7.51
C VAL A 94 -5.45 -5.85 7.16
N THR A 95 -5.06 -5.82 5.88
CA THR A 95 -3.91 -5.05 5.39
C THR A 95 -4.05 -3.57 5.71
N ALA A 96 -5.23 -2.97 5.52
CA ALA A 96 -5.46 -1.56 5.84
C ALA A 96 -5.32 -1.27 7.34
N LEU A 97 -5.76 -2.18 8.22
CA LEU A 97 -5.55 -2.07 9.66
C LEU A 97 -4.05 -2.15 10.01
N ALA A 98 -3.32 -3.11 9.43
CA ALA A 98 -1.88 -3.27 9.62
C ALA A 98 -1.09 -2.05 9.09
N THR A 99 -1.45 -1.56 7.91
CA THR A 99 -0.91 -0.31 7.34
C THR A 99 -1.12 0.85 8.30
N GLY A 100 -2.30 0.95 8.93
CA GLY A 100 -2.57 1.96 9.95
C GLY A 100 -1.63 1.86 11.16
N LEU A 101 -1.37 0.64 11.64
CA LEU A 101 -0.42 0.36 12.73
C LEU A 101 1.03 0.73 12.36
N ILE A 102 1.49 0.40 11.14
CA ILE A 102 2.84 0.75 10.67
C ILE A 102 2.99 2.26 10.53
N GLN A 103 2.03 2.93 9.89
CA GLN A 103 2.09 4.38 9.67
C GLN A 103 2.15 5.11 11.02
N ASN A 104 1.25 4.80 11.95
CA ASN A 104 1.24 5.43 13.27
C ASN A 104 2.52 5.10 14.05
N GLY A 105 2.93 3.82 14.07
CA GLY A 105 4.13 3.37 14.76
C GLY A 105 5.42 3.99 14.22
N ALA A 106 5.56 4.06 12.89
CA ALA A 106 6.74 4.60 12.23
C ALA A 106 6.88 6.11 12.44
N PHE A 107 5.80 6.88 12.33
CA PHE A 107 5.86 8.33 12.61
C PHE A 107 6.20 8.62 14.07
N SER A 108 5.60 7.89 15.01
CA SER A 108 5.94 8.05 16.43
C SER A 108 7.37 7.61 16.74
N PHE A 109 7.86 6.55 16.11
CA PHE A 109 9.24 6.06 16.26
C PHE A 109 10.25 7.08 15.71
N CYS A 110 10.02 7.64 14.52
CA CYS A 110 10.85 8.70 13.95
C CYS A 110 10.83 9.98 14.80
N ALA A 111 9.65 10.41 15.25
CA ALA A 111 9.50 11.59 16.10
C ALA A 111 10.26 11.45 17.44
N SER A 112 10.40 10.22 17.95
CA SER A 112 11.11 9.94 19.21
C SER A 112 12.60 10.25 19.14
N PHE A 113 13.21 10.24 17.96
CA PHE A 113 14.61 10.66 17.80
C PHE A 113 14.81 12.17 17.95
N GLY A 114 13.76 12.98 17.78
CA GLY A 114 13.81 14.44 17.93
C GLY A 114 14.30 15.20 16.69
N CYS A 115 14.61 14.49 15.60
CA CYS A 115 15.05 15.06 14.33
C CYS A 115 13.91 15.00 13.30
N ALA A 116 13.55 16.15 12.72
CA ALA A 116 12.46 16.24 11.74
C ALA A 116 12.80 15.53 10.42
N GLU A 117 14.08 15.39 10.12
CA GLU A 117 14.66 14.79 8.92
C GLU A 117 14.22 13.33 8.74
N TYR A 118 14.10 12.56 9.83
CA TYR A 118 13.66 11.16 9.75
C TYR A 118 12.18 11.03 9.39
N THR A 119 11.36 11.97 9.85
CA THR A 119 9.93 12.01 9.50
C THR A 119 9.74 12.42 8.05
N GLN A 120 10.54 13.38 7.57
CA GLN A 120 10.54 13.79 6.16
C GLN A 120 11.02 12.67 5.23
N GLY A 121 12.09 11.96 5.60
CA GLY A 121 12.57 10.79 4.86
C GLY A 121 11.52 9.69 4.77
N LEU A 122 10.79 9.43 5.86
CA LEU A 122 9.67 8.48 5.87
C LEU A 122 8.55 8.91 4.93
N MET A 123 8.16 10.19 4.95
CA MET A 123 7.13 10.75 4.04
C MET A 123 7.56 10.66 2.58
N ALA A 124 8.82 10.98 2.27
CA ALA A 124 9.37 10.87 0.92
C ALA A 124 9.36 9.42 0.41
N GLY A 125 9.76 8.47 1.27
CA GLY A 125 9.73 7.04 0.95
C GLY A 125 8.31 6.53 0.62
N GLN A 126 7.31 6.95 1.39
CA GLN A 126 5.91 6.62 1.09
C GLN A 126 5.42 7.23 -0.24
N GLY A 127 5.80 8.47 -0.53
CA GLY A 127 5.50 9.12 -1.79
C GLY A 127 6.05 8.35 -2.99
N ILE A 128 7.35 8.00 -2.96
CA ILE A 128 8.00 7.20 -4.01
C ILE A 128 7.31 5.84 -4.14
N ALA A 129 7.09 5.14 -3.02
CA ALA A 129 6.44 3.82 -3.02
C ALA A 129 5.02 3.85 -3.58
N GLY A 130 4.29 4.97 -3.41
CA GLY A 130 2.93 5.15 -3.93
C GLY A 130 2.86 5.28 -5.46
N VAL A 131 3.90 5.80 -6.10
CA VAL A 131 3.93 6.04 -7.56
C VAL A 131 4.45 4.82 -8.34
N LEU A 132 5.26 3.97 -7.70
CA LEU A 132 5.85 2.77 -8.32
C LEU A 132 4.84 1.86 -9.04
N PRO A 133 3.64 1.55 -8.49
CA PRO A 133 2.67 0.69 -9.18
C PRO A 133 2.18 1.29 -10.50
N SER A 134 1.95 2.60 -10.55
CA SER A 134 1.50 3.28 -11.77
C SER A 134 2.59 3.31 -12.84
N ILE A 135 3.85 3.57 -12.46
CA ILE A 135 4.99 3.50 -13.38
C ILE A 135 5.13 2.10 -13.95
N ALA A 136 5.08 1.07 -13.10
CA ALA A 136 5.17 -0.32 -13.54
C ALA A 136 4.03 -0.68 -14.51
N GLN A 137 2.80 -0.25 -14.24
CA GLN A 137 1.66 -0.47 -15.14
C GLN A 137 1.84 0.20 -16.51
N VAL A 138 2.34 1.45 -16.54
CA VAL A 138 2.63 2.15 -17.79
C VAL A 138 3.70 1.43 -18.60
N LEU A 139 4.81 1.03 -17.97
CA LEU A 139 5.88 0.30 -18.64
C LEU A 139 5.41 -1.03 -19.22
N VAL A 140 4.58 -1.78 -18.48
CA VAL A 140 3.97 -3.03 -18.96
C VAL A 140 3.06 -2.77 -20.16
N SER A 141 2.23 -1.71 -20.12
CA SER A 141 1.35 -1.37 -21.23
C SER A 141 2.09 -0.96 -22.50
N LEU A 142 3.22 -0.25 -22.35
CA LEU A 142 4.05 0.16 -23.47
C LEU A 142 4.78 -1.03 -24.09
N ALA A 143 5.32 -1.93 -23.27
CA ALA A 143 5.97 -3.16 -23.74
C ALA A 143 5.00 -4.08 -24.49
N ALA A 144 3.74 -4.17 -24.03
CA ALA A 144 2.71 -4.95 -24.72
C ALA A 144 2.25 -4.33 -26.05
N ALA A 145 2.42 -3.01 -26.24
CA ALA A 145 2.08 -2.31 -27.48
C ALA A 145 3.17 -2.50 -28.56
N ASP A 146 4.44 -2.62 -28.15
CA ASP A 146 5.60 -2.78 -29.04
C ASP A 146 5.62 -4.14 -29.75
N ASP A 147 5.09 -5.19 -29.10
CA ASP A 147 4.94 -6.53 -29.69
C ASP A 147 3.79 -6.66 -30.71
N GLY A 148 2.96 -5.62 -30.85
CA GLY A 148 1.81 -5.61 -31.78
C GLY A 148 2.11 -5.02 -33.17
N GLY A 149 3.36 -4.62 -33.42
CA GLY A 149 3.75 -3.84 -34.59
C GLY A 149 4.58 -4.60 -35.62
N ASP A 150 4.14 -5.77 -36.07
CA ASP A 150 4.50 -6.33 -37.40
C ASP A 150 3.77 -7.67 -37.65
N SER A 151 2.61 -7.63 -38.30
CA SER A 151 1.99 -8.83 -38.90
C SER A 151 1.04 -8.42 -40.03
N ASN A 152 1.60 -8.17 -41.21
CA ASN A 152 0.85 -8.18 -42.46
C ASN A 152 1.33 -9.36 -43.32
N SER A 153 0.60 -10.48 -43.32
CA SER A 153 0.65 -11.52 -44.36
C SER A 153 -0.58 -12.43 -44.28
N ASN A 154 -1.53 -12.18 -45.18
CA ASN A 154 -2.54 -13.08 -45.75
C ASN A 154 -2.62 -14.53 -45.24
N SER A 155 -3.77 -14.92 -44.70
CA SER A 155 -4.48 -16.13 -45.15
C SER A 155 -5.93 -16.18 -44.67
N ASN A 156 -6.84 -16.34 -45.63
CA ASN A 156 -8.20 -16.83 -45.42
C ASN A 156 -8.15 -18.23 -44.78
N SER A 157 -8.81 -18.44 -43.65
CA SER A 157 -9.69 -19.62 -43.39
C SER A 157 -10.05 -19.75 -41.90
N SER A 158 -11.36 -19.92 -41.68
CA SER A 158 -12.04 -20.65 -40.61
C SER A 158 -11.28 -21.14 -39.35
N ASN A 159 -11.93 -20.87 -38.20
CA ASN A 159 -11.76 -21.41 -36.84
C ASN A 159 -10.68 -20.77 -35.96
N PRO A 160 -11.05 -20.24 -34.76
CA PRO A 160 -10.08 -19.90 -33.74
C PRO A 160 -9.74 -21.17 -32.94
N ILE A 161 -8.60 -21.78 -33.27
CA ILE A 161 -7.88 -22.67 -32.36
C ILE A 161 -6.60 -21.91 -31.98
N PRO A 162 -6.33 -21.62 -30.68
CA PRO A 162 -5.09 -20.97 -30.30
C PRO A 162 -3.99 -22.03 -30.22
N SER A 163 -3.02 -21.97 -31.14
CA SER A 163 -1.76 -22.72 -31.04
C SER A 163 -0.59 -21.77 -31.26
N ASP A 164 0.00 -21.40 -30.12
CA ASP A 164 1.42 -21.46 -29.78
C ASP A 164 2.44 -21.27 -30.92
N GLY A 165 3.15 -20.14 -30.89
CA GLY A 165 4.32 -19.94 -31.73
C GLY A 165 4.75 -18.47 -31.88
N GLY A 166 5.55 -17.97 -30.93
CA GLY A 166 6.38 -16.77 -31.15
C GLY A 166 6.21 -15.62 -30.16
N MET A 167 6.30 -15.87 -28.84
CA MET A 167 6.47 -14.79 -27.86
C MET A 167 7.15 -15.28 -26.58
N ARG A 168 8.46 -15.54 -26.64
CA ARG A 168 9.24 -16.12 -25.52
C ARG A 168 9.93 -15.09 -24.60
N SER A 169 9.73 -13.79 -24.80
CA SER A 169 10.33 -12.73 -23.95
C SER A 169 9.33 -11.81 -23.23
N SER A 170 8.10 -11.74 -23.71
CA SER A 170 7.03 -10.84 -23.19
C SER A 170 5.94 -11.59 -22.42
N THR A 171 5.88 -12.92 -22.59
CA THR A 171 4.95 -13.83 -21.91
C THR A 171 5.45 -14.29 -20.53
N HIS A 172 6.72 -14.06 -20.18
CA HIS A 172 7.29 -14.56 -18.92
C HIS A 172 6.67 -13.93 -17.65
N ALA A 173 5.97 -12.80 -17.80
CA ALA A 173 5.35 -12.05 -16.70
C ALA A 173 3.82 -12.14 -16.60
N GLN A 174 3.11 -12.63 -17.64
CA GLN A 174 1.64 -12.66 -17.64
C GLN A 174 1.03 -13.97 -17.09
N LEU A 175 1.75 -15.09 -17.10
CA LEU A 175 1.19 -16.41 -16.72
C LEU A 175 1.97 -17.17 -15.64
N THR A 176 3.16 -16.70 -15.25
CA THR A 176 3.91 -17.31 -14.12
C THR A 176 3.40 -16.76 -12.79
N SER A 177 2.20 -17.21 -12.44
CA SER A 177 1.58 -17.28 -11.12
C SER A 177 1.48 -15.98 -10.35
N ALA A 178 0.25 -15.53 -10.06
CA ALA A 178 -0.01 -14.47 -9.06
C ALA A 178 0.65 -14.73 -7.69
N PHE A 179 1.12 -15.96 -7.45
CA PHE A 179 2.05 -16.28 -6.38
C PHE A 179 3.33 -15.43 -6.39
N LEU A 180 3.96 -15.13 -7.53
CA LEU A 180 5.22 -14.37 -7.60
C LEU A 180 5.13 -12.94 -7.01
N PRO A 181 4.13 -12.10 -7.37
CA PRO A 181 3.98 -10.79 -6.74
C PRO A 181 3.65 -10.90 -5.24
N PHE A 182 2.89 -11.92 -4.81
CA PHE A 182 2.65 -12.16 -3.38
C PHE A 182 3.91 -12.66 -2.64
N LEU A 183 4.71 -13.52 -3.26
CA LEU A 183 5.98 -14.01 -2.75
C LEU A 183 7.00 -12.87 -2.62
N ALA A 184 7.09 -12.00 -3.65
CA ALA A 184 7.92 -10.81 -3.61
C ALA A 184 7.50 -9.90 -2.44
N ALA A 185 6.20 -9.72 -2.21
CA ALA A 185 5.69 -8.97 -1.07
C ALA A 185 6.10 -9.61 0.27
N VAL A 186 6.05 -10.94 0.40
CA VAL A 186 6.53 -11.66 1.59
C VAL A 186 8.03 -11.42 1.82
N VAL A 187 8.86 -11.53 0.78
CA VAL A 187 10.30 -11.28 0.88
C VAL A 187 10.58 -9.84 1.33
N VAL A 188 9.87 -8.86 0.78
CA VAL A 188 9.98 -7.46 1.19
C VAL A 188 9.57 -7.25 2.64
N CYS A 189 8.47 -7.87 3.10
CA CYS A 189 8.04 -7.80 4.50
C CYS A 189 9.05 -8.42 5.47
N ILE A 190 9.62 -9.58 5.12
CA ILE A 190 10.67 -10.22 5.93
C ILE A 190 11.91 -9.35 5.95
N GLY A 191 12.33 -8.80 4.81
CA GLY A 191 13.45 -7.86 4.73
C GLY A 191 13.24 -6.63 5.61
N ALA A 192 12.02 -6.07 5.61
CA ALA A 192 11.65 -4.95 6.46
C ALA A 192 11.70 -5.33 7.96
N LEU A 193 11.21 -6.51 8.35
CA LEU A 193 11.31 -7.02 9.72
C LEU A 193 12.77 -7.18 10.17
N VAL A 194 13.62 -7.76 9.32
CA VAL A 194 15.04 -7.95 9.60
C VAL A 194 15.75 -6.60 9.74
N SER A 195 15.44 -5.63 8.87
CA SER A 195 15.98 -4.26 8.94
C SER A 195 15.48 -3.50 10.18
N LEU A 196 14.27 -3.80 10.65
CA LEU A 196 13.71 -3.18 11.84
C LEU A 196 14.41 -3.65 13.13
N ALA A 197 14.91 -4.89 13.17
CA ALA A 197 15.57 -5.44 14.35
C ALA A 197 16.79 -4.63 14.86
N PRO A 198 17.80 -4.28 14.03
CA PRO A 198 18.91 -3.43 14.46
C PRO A 198 18.45 -2.00 14.79
N LEU A 199 17.40 -1.52 14.13
CA LEU A 199 16.88 -0.17 14.34
C LEU A 199 16.20 -0.04 15.72
N ILE A 200 15.40 -1.04 16.11
CA ILE A 200 14.81 -1.11 17.45
C ILE A 200 15.90 -1.23 18.51
N ARG A 201 16.91 -2.09 18.30
CA ARG A 201 18.04 -2.22 19.25
C ARG A 201 18.80 -0.91 19.44
N ARG A 202 19.00 -0.13 18.37
CA ARG A 202 19.61 1.20 18.46
C ARG A 202 18.70 2.19 19.19
N HIS A 203 17.40 2.14 18.94
CA HIS A 203 16.43 2.99 19.61
C HIS A 203 16.37 2.73 21.11
N ASP A 204 16.31 1.45 21.53
CA ASP A 204 16.29 1.08 22.94
C ASP A 204 17.55 1.59 23.66
N ARG A 205 18.74 1.46 23.03
CA ARG A 205 20.01 2.02 23.56
C ARG A 205 20.02 3.54 23.65
N ILE A 206 19.46 4.24 22.65
CA ILE A 206 19.39 5.71 22.66
C ILE A 206 18.44 6.20 23.75
N ILE A 207 17.30 5.53 23.92
CA ILE A 207 16.34 5.86 24.98
C ILE A 207 16.95 5.57 26.35
N GLU A 208 17.59 4.41 26.53
CA GLU A 208 18.26 4.04 27.76
C GLU A 208 19.32 5.08 28.14
N ASN A 209 20.19 5.47 27.20
CA ASN A 209 21.19 6.52 27.44
C ASN A 209 20.54 7.86 27.81
N ARG A 210 19.49 8.29 27.09
CA ARG A 210 18.77 9.53 27.43
C ARG A 210 18.05 9.44 28.77
N MET A 211 17.57 8.26 29.16
CA MET A 211 16.95 8.04 30.46
C MET A 211 18.00 8.14 31.56
N VAL A 212 19.19 7.58 31.37
CA VAL A 212 20.31 7.72 32.31
C VAL A 212 20.75 9.18 32.44
N ASP A 213 20.90 9.91 31.33
CA ASP A 213 21.23 11.34 31.33
C ASP A 213 20.12 12.16 32.02
N ARG A 214 18.85 11.90 31.68
CA ARG A 214 17.72 12.55 32.36
C ARG A 214 17.62 12.17 33.82
N MET A 215 18.02 10.96 34.22
CA MET A 215 17.98 10.54 35.61
C MET A 215 19.07 11.28 36.40
N ALA A 216 20.25 11.44 35.81
CA ALA A 216 21.34 12.27 36.33
C ALA A 216 20.94 13.75 36.46
N ASP A 217 20.22 14.31 35.48
CA ASP A 217 19.66 15.66 35.53
C ASP A 217 18.41 15.78 36.45
N SER A 218 17.67 14.67 36.63
CA SER A 218 16.39 14.66 37.37
C SER A 218 16.57 14.79 38.86
N VAL A 219 17.69 14.33 39.46
CA VAL A 219 17.97 14.52 40.90
C VAL A 219 17.97 16.01 41.27
N HIS A 220 18.25 16.90 40.30
CA HIS A 220 18.27 18.36 40.48
C HIS A 220 16.94 19.06 40.13
N SER A 221 15.93 18.35 39.58
CA SER A 221 14.70 18.95 39.01
C SER A 221 13.39 18.25 39.39
N ILE A 222 13.43 17.34 40.38
CA ILE A 222 12.30 16.51 40.86
C ILE A 222 11.03 17.34 41.17
N GLU A 223 11.17 18.58 41.65
CA GLU A 223 10.03 19.43 42.06
C GLU A 223 9.29 20.10 40.88
N GLU A 224 9.94 20.29 39.72
CA GLU A 224 9.34 20.98 38.57
C GLU A 224 8.77 20.01 37.52
N ALA A 225 9.27 18.77 37.49
CA ALA A 225 8.92 17.74 36.52
C ALA A 225 7.57 17.05 36.77
N GLU A 226 7.01 17.14 37.98
CA GLU A 226 5.68 16.60 38.29
C GLU A 226 4.57 17.34 37.49
N ARG A 227 4.84 18.57 37.00
CA ARG A 227 3.89 19.37 36.22
C ARG A 227 3.81 19.08 34.71
N VAL A 228 4.73 18.32 34.11
CA VAL A 228 4.65 17.97 32.67
C VAL A 228 3.98 16.61 32.45
N SER A 229 2.94 16.36 33.25
CA SER A 229 1.98 15.28 33.04
C SER A 229 1.48 15.33 31.60
N ARG A 230 1.90 14.29 30.87
CA ARG A 230 1.62 13.91 29.47
C ARG A 230 0.26 14.43 28.99
N LYS A 231 0.23 15.68 28.49
CA LYS A 231 -1.00 16.34 28.02
C LYS A 231 -1.46 15.67 26.73
N VAL A 232 -2.42 14.76 26.84
CA VAL A 232 -3.16 14.24 25.68
C VAL A 232 -3.94 15.41 25.10
N ILE A 233 -3.47 15.94 23.98
CA ILE A 233 -4.14 17.03 23.28
C ILE A 233 -5.34 16.41 22.56
N SER A 234 -6.53 16.94 22.84
CA SER A 234 -7.77 16.51 22.17
C SER A 234 -7.66 16.69 20.66
N ILE A 235 -8.11 15.69 19.89
CA ILE A 235 -8.15 15.70 18.41
C ILE A 235 -8.83 16.95 17.85
N LYS A 236 -9.86 17.47 18.54
CA LYS A 236 -10.55 18.70 18.13
C LYS A 236 -9.63 19.92 18.21
N GLY A 237 -8.80 20.01 19.24
CA GLY A 237 -7.80 21.08 19.39
C GLY A 237 -6.70 20.98 18.35
N LEU A 238 -6.32 19.76 17.95
CA LEU A 238 -5.35 19.53 16.88
C LEU A 238 -5.94 19.95 15.52
N LEU A 239 -7.18 19.57 15.21
CA LEU A 239 -7.86 19.93 13.96
C LEU A 239 -7.98 21.44 13.76
N VAL A 240 -8.33 22.19 14.81
CA VAL A 240 -8.41 23.67 14.72
C VAL A 240 -7.03 24.27 14.44
N LYS A 241 -5.97 23.70 15.03
CA LYS A 241 -4.60 24.21 14.85
C LYS A 241 -3.96 23.78 13.53
N LEU A 242 -4.36 22.62 12.99
CA LEU A 242 -3.90 22.05 11.72
C LEU A 242 -4.90 22.26 10.57
N PHE A 243 -5.89 23.14 10.73
CA PHE A 243 -6.92 23.34 9.71
C PHE A 243 -6.33 23.75 8.36
N TRP A 244 -5.36 24.69 8.36
CA TRP A 244 -4.69 25.15 7.15
C TRP A 244 -3.93 24.05 6.39
N PRO A 245 -3.04 23.27 7.02
CA PRO A 245 -2.38 22.17 6.32
C PRO A 245 -3.36 21.06 5.92
N ALA A 246 -4.38 20.75 6.74
CA ALA A 246 -5.41 19.79 6.36
C ALA A 246 -6.22 20.25 5.14
N ALA A 247 -6.58 21.54 5.07
CA ALA A 247 -7.27 22.14 3.94
C ALA A 247 -6.40 22.13 2.67
N SER A 248 -5.09 22.37 2.79
CA SER A 248 -4.15 22.27 1.67
C SER A 248 -4.10 20.84 1.09
N ILE A 249 -3.98 19.82 1.95
CA ILE A 249 -4.00 18.41 1.54
C ILE A 249 -5.34 18.06 0.88
N PHE A 250 -6.46 18.48 1.48
CA PHE A 250 -7.80 18.26 0.93
C PHE A 250 -7.97 18.89 -0.45
N MET A 251 -7.49 20.12 -0.63
CA MET A 251 -7.55 20.82 -1.91
C MET A 251 -6.70 20.11 -2.96
N CYS A 252 -5.48 19.68 -2.59
CA CYS A 252 -4.60 18.89 -3.46
C CYS A 252 -5.27 17.58 -3.93
N PHE A 253 -5.89 16.84 -3.01
CA PHE A 253 -6.65 15.63 -3.35
C PHE A 253 -7.85 15.90 -4.24
N THR A 254 -8.59 16.99 -3.98
CA THR A 254 -9.74 17.39 -4.80
C THR A 254 -9.29 17.64 -6.24
N VAL A 255 -8.25 18.45 -6.42
CA VAL A 255 -7.68 18.74 -7.75
C VAL A 255 -7.17 17.46 -8.42
N ALA A 256 -6.42 16.61 -7.70
CA ALA A 256 -5.90 15.36 -8.23
C ALA A 256 -7.01 14.37 -8.65
N MET A 257 -8.13 14.30 -7.91
CA MET A 257 -9.27 13.44 -8.26
C MET A 257 -10.11 13.96 -9.41
N PHE A 258 -10.02 15.25 -9.76
CA PHE A 258 -10.68 15.79 -10.96
C PHE A 258 -9.99 15.32 -12.26
N PHE A 259 -8.68 15.10 -12.26
CA PHE A 259 -7.93 14.74 -13.47
C PHE A 259 -8.39 13.43 -14.15
N PRO A 260 -8.58 12.30 -13.44
CA PRO A 260 -9.06 11.06 -14.05
C PRO A 260 -10.40 11.19 -14.80
N VAL A 261 -11.28 12.08 -14.34
CA VAL A 261 -12.59 12.35 -14.97
C VAL A 261 -12.39 12.92 -16.37
N PHE A 262 -11.44 13.84 -16.55
CA PHE A 262 -11.12 14.41 -17.86
C PHE A 262 -10.30 13.45 -18.73
N THR A 263 -9.38 12.67 -18.14
CA THR A 263 -8.61 11.66 -18.88
C THR A 263 -9.52 10.61 -19.51
N SER A 264 -10.61 10.20 -18.84
CA SER A 264 -11.58 9.26 -19.41
C SER A 264 -12.36 9.77 -20.65
N LYS A 265 -12.26 11.08 -20.94
CA LYS A 265 -12.87 11.72 -22.12
C LYS A 265 -11.90 11.90 -23.29
N ILE A 266 -10.62 11.60 -23.10
CA ILE A 266 -9.62 11.64 -24.17
C ILE A 266 -9.74 10.36 -24.98
N LEU A 267 -10.46 10.43 -26.09
CA LEU A 267 -10.44 9.38 -27.11
C LEU A 267 -9.10 9.42 -27.82
N SER A 268 -8.47 8.25 -28.02
CA SER A 268 -7.29 8.11 -28.87
C SER A 268 -7.65 8.53 -30.29
N VAL A 269 -7.04 9.60 -30.80
CA VAL A 269 -7.13 10.00 -32.21
C VAL A 269 -6.10 9.17 -32.99
N ILE A 270 -6.35 7.87 -33.10
CA ILE A 270 -5.84 7.08 -34.21
C ILE A 270 -7.07 6.74 -35.04
N SER A 271 -7.39 7.65 -35.95
CA SER A 271 -8.35 7.40 -37.00
C SER A 271 -7.82 6.25 -37.85
N ALA A 272 -8.55 5.13 -37.85
CA ALA A 272 -8.52 4.13 -38.91
C ALA A 272 -9.18 4.72 -40.18
N ASP A 273 -8.64 5.84 -40.66
CA ASP A 273 -9.00 6.45 -41.95
C ASP A 273 -7.73 7.07 -42.53
N GLY A 274 -7.05 6.25 -43.33
CA GLY A 274 -5.80 6.54 -44.00
C GLY A 274 -5.50 5.43 -44.99
N SER A 275 -6.42 5.31 -45.97
CA SER A 275 -6.31 4.67 -47.30
C SER A 275 -5.04 3.90 -47.65
#